data_AF-A0A524E0Z7-F1
#
_entry.id   AF-A0A524E0Z7-F1
#
_cell.length_a   1.000
_cell.length_b   1.000
_cell.length_c   1.000
_cell.angle_alpha   90.00
_cell.angle_beta   90.00
_cell.angle_gamma   90.00
#
_symmetry.space_group_name_H-M   'P 1'
#
loop_
_entity.id
_entity.type
_entity.pdbx_description
1 polymer ?
#
loop_
_entity_poly.entity_id
_entity_poly.type
_entity_poly.pdbx_seq_one_letter_code
_entity_poly.pdbx_strand_id
1 'polypeptide(L)'
;MPEIEVSQVLHRLLQRHVERTDTHSSLSQLVETVLTEHLIRHDRIGQIHVPLATMLKNGADNVTAVIQSIDTIDWYENGPQIQEALEYLSKAEGILRKTAREVN
;
A
#
# COMPACT_ATOMS: atom_id res chain seq x y z
N MET A 1 -6.18 -22.17 2.73
CA MET A 1 -5.98 -20.96 3.56
C MET A 1 -5.02 -21.33 4.68
N PRO A 2 -4.08 -20.47 5.07
CA PRO A 2 -3.20 -20.76 6.21
C PRO A 2 -4.02 -20.89 7.49
N GLU A 3 -3.70 -21.88 8.32
CA GLU A 3 -4.34 -22.10 9.62
C GLU A 3 -3.75 -21.10 10.63
N ILE A 4 -4.61 -20.26 11.21
CA ILE A 4 -4.22 -19.30 12.24
C ILE A 4 -4.64 -19.90 13.59
N GLU A 5 -3.66 -20.25 14.42
CA GLU A 5 -3.93 -20.71 15.78
C GLU A 5 -4.31 -19.53 16.68
N VAL A 6 -5.54 -19.54 17.19
CA VAL A 6 -6.06 -18.51 18.09
C VAL A 6 -6.35 -19.14 19.45
N SER A 7 -6.04 -18.44 20.54
CA SER A 7 -6.38 -18.88 21.90
C SER A 7 -7.87 -19.25 22.02
N GLN A 8 -8.17 -20.38 22.66
CA GLN A 8 -9.54 -20.86 22.86
C GLN A 8 -10.45 -19.88 23.59
N VAL A 9 -9.87 -19.00 24.42
CA VAL A 9 -10.62 -17.95 25.13
C VAL A 9 -11.09 -16.88 24.14
N LEU A 10 -10.20 -16.46 23.23
CA LEU A 10 -10.51 -15.47 22.20
C LEU A 10 -11.50 -16.04 21.18
N HIS A 11 -11.34 -17.30 20.76
CA HIS A 11 -12.30 -17.98 19.88
C HIS A 11 -13.72 -17.97 20.47
N ARG A 12 -13.87 -18.33 21.75
CA ARG A 12 -15.18 -18.33 22.43
C ARG A 12 -15.80 -16.93 22.54
N LEU A 13 -14.97 -15.90 22.74
CA LEU A 13 -15.44 -14.51 22.80
C LEU A 13 -15.93 -14.02 21.44
N LEU A 14 -15.19 -14.31 20.36
CA LEU A 14 -15.56 -13.94 19.00
C LEU A 14 -16.83 -14.68 18.54
N GLN A 15 -16.95 -15.97 18.85
CA GLN A 15 -18.13 -16.75 18.52
C GLN A 15 -19.39 -16.19 19.21
N ARG A 16 -19.30 -15.85 20.50
CA ARG A 16 -20.39 -15.17 21.23
C ARG A 16 -20.75 -13.81 20.65
N HIS A 17 -19.79 -13.11 20.03
CA HIS A 17 -20.04 -11.81 19.41
C HIS A 17 -20.86 -11.97 18.12
N VAL A 18 -20.50 -12.94 17.28
CA VAL A 18 -21.26 -13.30 16.06
C VAL A 18 -22.69 -13.73 16.41
N GLU A 19 -22.87 -14.57 17.42
CA GLU A 19 -24.19 -15.03 17.85
C GLU A 19 -25.10 -13.91 18.40
N ARG A 20 -24.52 -12.77 18.80
CA ARG A 20 -25.24 -11.64 19.40
C ARG A 20 -25.43 -10.45 18.47
N THR A 21 -24.84 -10.46 17.28
CA THR A 21 -24.86 -9.31 16.36
C THR A 21 -25.26 -9.76 14.97
N ASP A 22 -26.20 -9.04 14.35
CA ASP A 22 -26.65 -9.34 12.97
C ASP A 22 -25.64 -8.91 11.90
N THR A 23 -24.55 -8.26 12.30
CA THR A 23 -23.55 -7.67 11.40
C THR A 23 -22.65 -8.71 10.73
N HIS A 24 -22.47 -9.88 11.34
CA HIS A 24 -21.58 -10.92 10.83
C HIS A 24 -22.29 -12.27 10.84
N SER A 25 -22.28 -12.97 9.71
CA SER A 25 -22.98 -14.26 9.56
C SER A 25 -22.19 -15.46 10.07
N SER A 26 -20.88 -15.30 10.29
CA SER A 26 -19.99 -16.36 10.78
C SER A 26 -18.74 -15.81 11.48
N LEU A 27 -18.10 -16.66 12.29
CA LEU A 27 -16.81 -16.35 12.92
C LEU A 27 -15.73 -16.05 11.89
N SER A 28 -15.69 -16.80 10.78
CA SER A 28 -14.74 -16.58 9.69
C SER A 28 -14.89 -15.18 9.09
N GLN A 29 -16.13 -14.76 8.84
CA GLN A 29 -16.40 -13.42 8.30
C GLN A 29 -15.99 -12.32 9.27
N LEU A 30 -16.24 -12.49 10.57
CA LEU A 30 -15.79 -11.53 11.59
C LEU A 30 -14.26 -11.42 11.63
N VAL A 31 -13.56 -12.55 11.63
CA VAL A 31 -12.10 -12.58 11.66
C VAL A 31 -11.52 -11.95 10.40
N GLU A 32 -12.07 -12.26 9.23
CA GLU A 32 -11.67 -11.65 7.97
C GLU A 32 -11.85 -10.13 7.99
N THR A 33 -13.03 -9.63 8.37
CA THR A 33 -13.28 -8.19 8.49
C THR A 33 -12.30 -7.52 9.45
N VAL A 34 -12.09 -8.10 10.64
CA VAL A 34 -11.16 -7.52 11.65
C VAL A 34 -9.72 -7.53 11.14
N LEU A 35 -9.26 -8.60 10.50
CA LEU A 35 -7.93 -8.67 9.93
C LEU A 35 -7.76 -7.69 8.77
N THR A 36 -8.73 -7.59 7.86
CA THR A 36 -8.73 -6.63 6.76
C THR A 36 -8.71 -5.20 7.29
N GLU A 37 -9.57 -4.87 8.26
CA GLU A 37 -9.55 -3.55 8.89
C GLU A 37 -8.24 -3.27 9.62
N HIS A 38 -7.68 -4.26 10.31
CA HIS A 38 -6.40 -4.13 10.98
C HIS A 38 -5.27 -3.87 9.98
N LEU A 39 -5.23 -4.60 8.86
CA LEU A 39 -4.25 -4.40 7.81
C LEU A 39 -4.41 -3.04 7.13
N ILE A 40 -5.64 -2.60 6.83
CA ILE A 40 -5.93 -1.28 6.26
C ILE A 40 -5.53 -0.18 7.24
N ARG A 41 -5.84 -0.32 8.54
CA ARG A 41 -5.43 0.63 9.57
C ARG A 41 -3.93 0.61 9.77
N HIS A 42 -3.28 -0.55 9.74
CA HIS A 42 -1.84 -0.67 9.90
C HIS A 42 -1.08 -0.10 8.70
N ASP A 43 -1.57 -0.30 7.48
CA ASP A 43 -1.05 0.35 6.28
C ASP A 43 -1.23 1.87 6.35
N ARG A 44 -2.41 2.34 6.76
CA ARG A 44 -2.65 3.78 7.02
C ARG A 44 -1.77 4.33 8.14
N ILE A 45 -1.59 3.63 9.25
CA ILE A 45 -0.77 4.05 10.39
C ILE A 45 0.72 4.02 10.02
N GLY A 46 1.15 3.03 9.23
CA GLY A 46 2.47 2.98 8.61
C GLY A 46 2.71 4.20 7.72
N GLN A 47 1.71 4.63 6.96
CA GLN A 47 1.77 5.86 6.16
C GLN A 47 1.70 7.14 7.02
N ILE A 48 0.96 7.14 8.14
CA ILE A 48 0.82 8.30 9.05
C ILE A 48 2.08 8.55 9.90
N HIS A 49 2.84 7.50 10.25
CA HIS A 49 4.07 7.65 11.06
C HIS A 49 5.35 7.79 10.24
N VAL A 50 5.31 7.57 8.93
CA VAL A 50 6.46 7.82 8.07
C VAL A 50 6.56 9.34 7.87
N PRO A 51 7.68 9.99 8.25
CA PRO A 51 7.85 11.42 8.04
C PRO A 51 7.56 11.77 6.57
N LEU A 52 6.87 12.89 6.31
CA LEU A 52 6.47 13.28 4.96
C LEU A 52 7.65 13.24 3.97
N ALA A 53 8.84 13.67 4.40
CA ALA A 53 10.07 13.57 3.61
C ALA A 53 10.41 12.14 3.18
N THR A 54 10.16 11.14 4.03
CA THR A 54 10.37 9.72 3.73
C THR A 54 9.30 9.18 2.78
N MET A 55 8.04 9.56 2.94
CA MET A 55 6.99 9.21 1.97
C MET A 55 7.31 9.75 0.57
N LEU A 56 7.75 11.01 0.48
CA LEU A 56 8.12 11.65 -0.77
C LEU A 56 9.36 11.00 -1.40
N LYS A 57 10.36 10.59 -0.61
CA LYS A 57 11.53 9.83 -1.09
C LYS A 57 11.11 8.47 -1.64
N ASN A 58 10.27 7.72 -0.91
CA ASN A 58 9.77 6.42 -1.39
C ASN A 58 8.97 6.57 -2.69
N GLY A 59 8.15 7.63 -2.79
CA GLY A 59 7.45 7.97 -4.03
C GLY A 59 8.41 8.22 -5.20
N ALA A 60 9.48 9.00 -4.96
CA ALA A 60 10.51 9.24 -5.97
C ALA A 60 11.22 7.95 -6.40
N ASP A 61 11.57 7.07 -5.45
CA ASP A 61 12.25 5.80 -5.72
C ASP A 61 11.36 4.84 -6.55
N ASN A 62 10.05 4.81 -6.28
CA ASN A 62 9.09 4.07 -7.08
C ASN A 62 9.00 4.61 -8.51
N VAL A 63 8.99 5.93 -8.69
CA VAL A 63 9.01 6.54 -10.03
C VAL A 63 10.31 6.20 -10.77
N THR A 64 11.46 6.23 -10.09
CA THR A 64 12.74 5.81 -10.66
C THR A 64 12.70 4.35 -11.14
N ALA A 65 12.12 3.44 -10.35
CA ALA A 65 12.00 2.03 -10.74
C ALA A 65 11.11 1.83 -11.99
N VAL A 66 10.03 2.62 -12.11
CA VAL A 66 9.16 2.62 -13.31
C VAL A 66 9.92 3.11 -14.54
N ILE A 67 10.66 4.22 -14.43
CA ILE A 67 11.52 4.75 -15.50
C ILE A 67 12.49 3.66 -15.99
N GLN A 68 13.22 3.03 -15.06
CA GLN A 68 14.17 1.96 -15.38
C GLN A 68 13.50 0.77 -16.06
N SER A 69 12.28 0.42 -15.65
CA SER A 69 11.52 -0.67 -16.25
C SER A 69 11.11 -0.33 -17.70
N ILE A 70 10.63 0.88 -17.94
CA ILE A 70 10.24 1.34 -19.28
C ILE A 70 11.45 1.42 -20.21
N ASP A 71 12.60 1.85 -19.70
CA ASP A 71 13.86 2.01 -20.47
C ASP A 71 14.44 0.66 -20.96
N THR A 72 14.04 -0.45 -20.33
CA THR A 72 14.44 -1.80 -20.78
C THR A 72 13.59 -2.37 -21.91
N ILE A 73 12.50 -1.69 -22.29
CA ILE A 73 11.56 -2.13 -23.32
C ILE A 73 11.90 -1.40 -24.62
N ASP A 74 11.91 -2.15 -25.74
CA ASP A 74 12.17 -1.59 -27.06
C ASP A 74 10.87 -1.10 -27.72
N TRP A 75 10.69 0.22 -27.77
CA TRP A 75 9.44 0.88 -28.18
C TRP A 75 9.46 1.29 -29.66
N TYR A 76 9.50 0.32 -30.57
CA TYR A 76 9.62 0.54 -32.02
C TYR A 76 8.60 1.52 -32.63
N GLU A 77 7.34 1.52 -32.16
CA GLU A 77 6.26 2.33 -32.76
C GLU A 77 5.86 3.55 -31.91
N ASN A 78 6.13 3.52 -30.60
CA ASN A 78 5.69 4.54 -29.64
C ASN A 78 6.86 5.33 -29.03
N GLY A 79 8.05 5.23 -29.61
CA GLY A 79 9.27 5.89 -29.09
C GLY A 79 9.07 7.35 -28.66
N PRO A 80 8.46 8.23 -29.48
CA PRO A 80 8.23 9.63 -29.11
C PRO A 80 7.32 9.82 -27.90
N GLN A 81 6.20 9.09 -27.82
CA GLN A 81 5.25 9.19 -26.71
C GLN A 81 5.83 8.61 -25.42
N ILE A 82 6.62 7.54 -25.53
CA ILE A 82 7.32 6.96 -24.40
C ILE A 82 8.41 7.91 -23.90
N GLN A 83 9.15 8.55 -24.81
CA GLN A 83 10.13 9.57 -24.47
C GLN A 83 9.48 10.72 -23.67
N GLU A 84 8.33 11.21 -24.13
CA GLU A 84 7.56 12.25 -23.44
C GLU A 84 7.07 11.79 -22.05
N ALA A 85 6.57 10.56 -21.94
CA ALA A 85 6.16 9.99 -20.66
C ALA A 85 7.35 9.86 -19.69
N LEU A 86 8.51 9.42 -20.17
CA LEU A 86 9.75 9.34 -19.38
C LEU A 86 10.18 10.72 -18.88
N GLU A 87 10.09 11.77 -19.71
CA GLU A 87 10.37 13.14 -19.29
C GLU A 87 9.44 13.61 -18.17
N TYR A 88 8.13 13.32 -18.27
CA TYR A 88 7.18 13.66 -17.23
C TYR A 88 7.45 12.90 -15.93
N LEU A 89 7.78 11.61 -16.02
CA LEU A 89 8.16 10.81 -14.86
C LEU A 89 9.44 11.35 -14.19
N SER A 90 10.46 11.72 -14.97
CA SER A 90 11.67 12.35 -14.42
C SER A 90 11.39 13.70 -13.76
N LYS A 91 10.50 14.52 -14.32
CA LYS A 91 10.07 15.78 -13.68
C LYS A 91 9.35 15.50 -12.36
N ALA A 92 8.44 14.52 -12.33
CA ALA A 92 7.72 14.13 -11.11
C ALA A 92 8.68 13.61 -10.02
N GLU A 93 9.62 12.75 -10.38
CA GLU A 93 10.68 12.25 -9.51
C GLU A 93 11.52 13.40 -8.92
N GLY A 94 11.95 14.35 -9.76
CA GLY A 94 12.66 15.55 -9.34
C GLY A 94 11.87 16.43 -8.37
N ILE A 95 10.58 16.65 -8.61
CA ILE A 95 9.69 17.41 -7.71
C ILE A 95 9.59 16.70 -6.37
N LEU A 96 9.33 15.39 -6.35
CA LEU A 96 9.21 14.60 -5.12
C LEU A 96 10.50 14.66 -4.29
N ARG A 97 11.68 14.50 -4.92
CA ARG A 97 12.95 14.60 -4.21
C ARG A 97 13.25 16.01 -3.71
N LYS A 98 12.92 17.04 -4.50
CA LYS A 98 13.12 18.44 -4.10
C LYS A 98 12.24 18.77 -2.89
N THR A 99 10.95 18.48 -2.97
CA THR A 99 10.01 18.71 -1.86
C THR A 99 10.46 17.90 -0.63
N ALA A 100 10.86 16.64 -0.79
CA ALA A 100 11.38 15.83 0.33
C ALA A 100 12.59 16.46 1.05
N ARG A 101 13.43 17.24 0.36
CA ARG A 101 14.56 17.97 0.98
C ARG A 101 14.12 19.24 1.69
N GLU A 102 13.04 19.88 1.24
CA GLU A 102 12.54 21.14 1.81
C GLU A 102 11.73 20.92 3.10
N VAL A 103 11.03 19.79 3.23
CA VAL A 103 10.25 19.43 4.43
C VAL A 103 11.02 18.64 5.49
N ASN A 104 12.34 18.42 5.30
CA ASN A 104 13.21 17.64 6.20
C ASN A 104 14.26 18.54 6.85
#